data_AF-A0A2T4BTZ9-F1
#
_entry.id   AF-A0A2T4BTZ9-F1
#
_cell.length_a   1.000
_cell.length_b   1.000
_cell.length_c   1.000
_cell.angle_alpha   90.00
_cell.angle_beta   90.00
_cell.angle_gamma   90.00
#
_symmetry.space_group_name_H-M   'P 1'
#
loop_
_entity.id
_entity.type
_entity.pdbx_description
1 polymer ?
#
loop_
_entity_poly.entity_id
_entity_poly.type
_entity_poly.pdbx_seq_one_letter_code
_entity_poly.pdbx_strand_id
1 'polypeptide(L)'
;MVAVKASARSSGATSTAEWGLRTFVAFEIAGIANTLLPYIILSSLYLIVPFPQPIVLLIELLPSLAIKLVVPHLLHHTPPCTWLLLLTSCWILATVAANAAPPNVIAPIRVLIAVLASATAAVGDVFFLSRLSLYGKAALAGWGTGTAVGGALRAVLPVLVTVRLGVMLRSVTGYAYYLVGALVAAWFLVLPSSQSHRMETLTAEGKFAVEDETFSETFGIQRLSTFAAKRCSSFSFWERFRRNMLLLSNKLLGLYIDPLLLVTATQIFVLSGTPRASMALPGFSSYSTFSAAYGLAFQTGNVIARSTALLVRTRRPRLVFAMLMACSLAAILNKALMLSENAYVAFGVVSAVGWCSGTMYMNTFGAAMEYLSRNPEEDAEFALGSIGVGQTVGLLVGGLAGVMFEAELCGLGSRSGRWCATTT
;
A
#
# COMPACT_ATOMS: atom_id res chain seq x y z
N MET A 1 55.96 26.43 -6.89
CA MET A 1 54.95 26.14 -5.86
C MET A 1 53.58 26.40 -6.45
N VAL A 2 52.90 25.35 -6.91
CA VAL A 2 51.52 25.43 -7.42
C VAL A 2 50.65 24.69 -6.42
N ALA A 3 49.78 25.42 -5.73
CA ALA A 3 48.87 24.88 -4.74
C ALA A 3 47.81 24.02 -5.44
N VAL A 4 47.82 22.72 -5.14
CA VAL A 4 46.79 21.76 -5.54
C VAL A 4 45.51 22.10 -4.78
N LYS A 5 44.52 22.61 -5.51
CA LYS A 5 43.14 22.83 -5.02
C LYS A 5 42.48 21.46 -4.89
N ALA A 6 42.39 20.95 -3.65
CA ALA A 6 41.68 19.71 -3.35
C ALA A 6 40.17 19.87 -3.69
N SER A 7 39.69 19.01 -4.57
CA SER A 7 38.29 18.92 -4.97
C SER A 7 37.45 18.30 -3.84
N ALA A 8 36.81 19.15 -3.04
CA ALA A 8 35.83 18.75 -2.03
C ALA A 8 34.43 18.56 -2.65
N ARG A 9 34.28 17.67 -3.65
CA ARG A 9 33.01 17.50 -4.40
C ARG A 9 32.41 16.08 -4.41
N SER A 10 32.81 15.16 -3.53
CA SER A 10 32.30 13.77 -3.58
C SER A 10 31.69 13.19 -2.28
N SER A 11 31.82 13.84 -1.11
CA SER A 11 31.30 13.24 0.14
C SER A 11 29.80 13.47 0.37
N GLY A 12 29.24 14.59 -0.08
CA GLY A 12 27.80 14.89 0.13
C GLY A 12 26.84 14.23 -0.86
N ALA A 13 27.31 13.88 -2.06
CA ALA A 13 26.49 13.20 -3.07
C ALA A 13 26.38 11.69 -2.81
N THR A 14 27.41 11.10 -2.20
CA THR A 14 27.43 9.68 -1.83
C THR A 14 26.57 9.40 -0.60
N SER A 15 26.59 10.28 0.40
CA SER A 15 25.76 10.14 1.61
C SER A 15 24.26 10.27 1.33
N THR A 16 23.86 11.18 0.44
CA THR A 16 22.45 11.39 0.06
C THR A 16 21.88 10.23 -0.76
N ALA A 17 22.69 9.65 -1.66
CA ALA A 17 22.31 8.45 -2.41
C ALA A 17 22.15 7.21 -1.50
N GLU A 18 23.07 7.02 -0.54
CA GLU A 18 23.00 5.94 0.43
C GLU A 18 21.75 6.07 1.31
N TRP A 19 21.44 7.28 1.79
CA TRP A 19 20.23 7.55 2.58
C TRP A 19 18.95 7.22 1.81
N GLY A 20 18.89 7.63 0.53
CA GLY A 20 17.77 7.33 -0.35
C GLY A 20 17.58 5.83 -0.58
N LEU A 21 18.67 5.09 -0.81
CA LEU A 21 18.63 3.63 -1.00
C LEU A 21 18.18 2.90 0.26
N ARG A 22 18.74 3.25 1.42
CA ARG A 22 18.35 2.65 2.71
C ARG A 22 16.87 2.90 3.02
N THR A 23 16.41 4.13 2.79
CA THR A 23 15.01 4.49 2.94
C THR A 23 14.10 3.69 2.01
N PHE A 24 14.48 3.55 0.74
CA PHE A 24 13.75 2.74 -0.23
C PHE A 24 13.63 1.29 0.24
N VAL A 25 14.73 0.65 0.62
CA VAL A 25 14.76 -0.76 1.05
C VAL A 25 13.95 -0.98 2.33
N ALA A 26 14.04 -0.07 3.32
CA ALA A 26 13.28 -0.19 4.55
C ALA A 26 11.76 -0.15 4.31
N PHE A 27 11.31 0.82 3.50
CA PHE A 27 9.89 0.96 3.15
C PHE A 27 9.40 -0.16 2.21
N GLU A 28 10.27 -0.71 1.37
CA GLU A 28 9.97 -1.87 0.54
C GLU A 28 9.69 -3.12 1.40
N ILE A 29 10.58 -3.43 2.35
CA ILE A 29 10.39 -4.56 3.28
C ILE A 29 9.10 -4.35 4.09
N ALA A 30 8.88 -3.14 4.60
CA ALA A 30 7.67 -2.80 5.34
C ALA A 30 6.39 -2.98 4.50
N GLY A 31 6.40 -2.53 3.24
CA GLY A 31 5.28 -2.68 2.32
C GLY A 31 4.98 -4.14 1.97
N ILE A 32 6.02 -4.96 1.75
CA ILE A 32 5.88 -6.41 1.51
C ILE A 32 5.26 -7.08 2.74
N ALA A 33 5.82 -6.83 3.93
CA ALA A 33 5.36 -7.41 5.17
C ALA A 33 3.90 -7.04 5.46
N ASN A 34 3.55 -5.75 5.38
CA ASN A 34 2.20 -5.27 5.68
C ASN A 34 1.14 -5.81 4.70
N THR A 35 1.54 -6.14 3.47
CA THR A 35 0.64 -6.74 2.46
C THR A 35 0.44 -8.24 2.67
N LEU A 36 1.49 -8.95 3.09
CA LEU A 36 1.48 -10.42 3.21
C LEU A 36 1.02 -10.95 4.56
N LEU A 37 1.36 -10.26 5.66
CA LEU A 37 0.96 -10.65 7.02
C LEU A 37 -0.55 -10.89 7.19
N PRO A 38 -1.44 -9.94 6.83
CA PRO A 38 -2.88 -10.16 6.98
C PRO A 38 -3.36 -11.32 6.09
N TYR A 39 -2.76 -11.46 4.90
CA TYR A 39 -3.11 -12.52 3.97
C TYR A 39 -2.74 -13.92 4.49
N ILE A 40 -1.54 -14.10 5.04
CA ILE A 40 -1.09 -15.38 5.60
C ILE A 40 -1.99 -15.77 6.78
N ILE A 41 -2.32 -14.82 7.65
CA ILE A 41 -3.21 -15.06 8.79
C ILE A 41 -4.62 -15.42 8.30
N LEU A 42 -5.20 -14.65 7.38
CA LEU A 42 -6.54 -14.94 6.84
C LEU A 42 -6.59 -16.30 6.12
N SER A 43 -5.55 -16.64 5.37
CA SER A 43 -5.42 -17.93 4.68
C SER A 43 -5.39 -19.13 5.63
N SER A 44 -4.86 -18.95 6.84
CA SER A 44 -4.87 -19.97 7.88
C SER A 44 -6.24 -20.20 8.51
N LEU A 45 -7.10 -19.18 8.43
CA LEU A 45 -8.48 -19.19 8.88
C LEU A 45 -9.39 -19.69 7.77
N TYR A 46 -9.04 -20.79 7.10
CA TYR A 46 -9.79 -21.33 5.95
C TYR A 46 -11.28 -21.61 6.25
N LEU A 47 -11.67 -21.76 7.51
CA LEU A 47 -13.09 -21.82 7.95
C LEU A 47 -13.83 -20.46 7.94
N ILE A 48 -13.17 -19.36 7.60
CA ILE A 48 -13.81 -18.11 7.20
C ILE A 48 -14.16 -18.14 5.70
N VAL A 49 -13.50 -18.99 4.90
CA VAL A 49 -13.80 -19.21 3.48
C VAL A 49 -15.17 -19.87 3.18
N PRO A 50 -15.87 -20.61 4.07
CA PRO A 50 -17.23 -21.07 3.80
C PRO A 50 -18.26 -19.93 3.86
N PHE A 51 -17.89 -18.72 4.33
CA PHE A 51 -18.73 -17.54 4.14
C PHE A 51 -18.69 -17.11 2.67
N PRO A 52 -19.80 -16.58 2.12
CA PRO A 52 -19.78 -16.02 0.78
C PRO A 52 -18.77 -14.86 0.70
N GLN A 53 -18.09 -14.76 -0.45
CA GLN A 53 -17.02 -13.80 -0.69
C GLN A 53 -17.33 -12.35 -0.28
N PRO A 54 -18.56 -11.80 -0.46
CA PRO A 54 -18.90 -10.46 0.01
C PRO A 54 -18.77 -10.29 1.53
N ILE A 55 -19.14 -11.32 2.31
CA ILE A 55 -19.05 -11.28 3.78
C ILE A 55 -17.58 -11.30 4.21
N VAL A 56 -16.75 -12.12 3.55
CA VAL A 56 -15.31 -12.14 3.83
C VAL A 56 -14.67 -10.78 3.55
N LEU A 57 -15.04 -10.13 2.43
CA LEU A 57 -14.58 -8.77 2.10
C LEU A 57 -15.02 -7.74 3.15
N LEU A 58 -16.25 -7.82 3.66
CA LEU A 58 -16.74 -6.92 4.71
C LEU A 58 -15.97 -7.12 6.02
N ILE A 59 -15.72 -8.36 6.42
CA ILE A 59 -14.92 -8.69 7.61
C ILE A 59 -13.48 -8.20 7.47
N GLU A 60 -12.89 -8.28 6.27
CA GLU A 60 -11.53 -7.83 6.01
C GLU A 60 -11.42 -6.29 5.97
N LEU A 61 -12.38 -5.61 5.32
CA LEU A 61 -12.23 -4.20 4.95
C LEU A 61 -12.94 -3.22 5.90
N LEU A 62 -14.06 -3.58 6.53
CA LEU A 62 -14.76 -2.65 7.46
C LEU A 62 -13.89 -2.27 8.68
N PRO A 63 -13.22 -3.21 9.36
CA PRO A 63 -12.32 -2.85 10.46
C PRO A 63 -11.17 -1.98 9.96
N SER A 64 -10.63 -2.29 8.78
CA SER A 64 -9.54 -1.53 8.19
C SER A 64 -9.95 -0.08 7.93
N LEU A 65 -11.18 0.15 7.45
CA LEU A 65 -11.73 1.46 7.18
C LEU A 65 -11.92 2.27 8.46
N ALA A 66 -12.51 1.65 9.50
CA ALA A 66 -12.70 2.28 10.80
C ALA A 66 -11.35 2.73 11.41
N ILE A 67 -10.34 1.87 11.35
CA ILE A 67 -8.99 2.16 11.84
C ILE A 67 -8.33 3.27 11.01
N LYS A 68 -8.47 3.27 9.67
CA LYS A 68 -7.91 4.34 8.81
C LYS A 68 -8.55 5.71 9.02
N LEU A 69 -9.78 5.76 9.53
CA LEU A 69 -10.43 7.02 9.91
C LEU A 69 -9.99 7.52 11.29
N VAL A 70 -9.68 6.60 12.22
CA VAL A 70 -9.35 6.94 13.61
C VAL A 70 -7.85 7.18 13.81
N VAL A 71 -7.00 6.26 13.37
CA VAL A 71 -5.55 6.24 13.65
C VAL A 71 -4.78 7.49 13.21
N PRO A 72 -5.08 8.13 12.05
CA PRO A 72 -4.41 9.37 11.67
C PRO A 72 -4.48 10.46 12.75
N HIS A 73 -5.53 10.48 13.57
CA HIS A 73 -5.69 11.44 14.67
C HIS A 73 -4.83 11.09 15.90
N LEU A 74 -4.52 9.80 16.13
CA LEU A 74 -3.72 9.37 17.29
C LEU A 74 -2.20 9.36 17.03
N LEU A 75 -1.78 9.33 15.77
CA LEU A 75 -0.37 9.23 15.39
C LEU A 75 0.49 10.36 15.95
N HIS A 76 -0.08 11.55 16.12
CA HIS A 76 0.67 12.70 16.62
C HIS A 76 0.98 12.63 18.13
N HIS A 77 0.13 11.96 18.92
CA HIS A 77 0.26 11.96 20.37
C HIS A 77 1.29 10.97 20.90
N THR A 78 1.68 9.99 20.08
CA THR A 78 2.40 8.81 20.56
C THR A 78 3.73 8.68 19.81
N PRO A 79 4.86 8.41 20.50
CA PRO A 79 6.14 8.27 19.83
C PRO A 79 6.17 7.14 18.77
N PRO A 80 7.04 7.22 17.76
CA PRO A 80 7.12 6.22 16.70
C PRO A 80 7.46 4.81 17.21
N CYS A 81 8.37 4.69 18.17
CA CYS A 81 8.82 3.40 18.68
C CYS A 81 7.69 2.63 19.36
N THR A 82 6.82 3.31 20.10
CA THR A 82 5.67 2.67 20.75
C THR A 82 4.63 2.19 19.75
N TRP A 83 4.42 2.92 18.64
CA TRP A 83 3.56 2.44 17.55
C TRP A 83 4.10 1.17 16.90
N LEU A 84 5.42 1.10 16.66
CA LEU A 84 6.04 -0.11 16.12
C LEU A 84 5.96 -1.29 17.10
N LEU A 85 6.19 -1.07 18.39
CA LEU A 85 6.05 -2.10 19.41
C LEU A 85 4.61 -2.61 19.51
N LEU A 86 3.62 -1.71 19.46
CA LEU A 86 2.21 -2.07 19.42
C LEU A 86 1.87 -2.88 18.17
N LEU A 87 2.33 -2.42 16.99
CA LEU A 87 2.09 -3.08 15.71
C LEU A 87 2.68 -4.50 15.70
N THR A 88 3.92 -4.65 16.14
CA THR A 88 4.61 -5.95 16.18
C THR A 88 4.01 -6.88 17.22
N SER A 89 3.64 -6.37 18.39
CA SER A 89 2.91 -7.13 19.41
C SER A 89 1.56 -7.62 18.90
N CYS A 90 0.80 -6.78 18.21
CA CYS A 90 -0.48 -7.15 17.60
C CYS A 90 -0.30 -8.20 16.50
N TRP A 91 0.74 -8.10 15.67
CA TRP A 91 1.04 -9.12 14.68
C TRP A 91 1.39 -10.46 15.32
N ILE A 92 2.26 -10.47 16.34
CA ILE A 92 2.61 -11.70 17.07
C ILE A 92 1.36 -12.30 17.75
N LEU A 93 0.51 -11.46 18.33
CA LEU A 93 -0.74 -11.92 18.94
C LEU A 93 -1.67 -12.56 17.90
N ALA A 94 -1.83 -11.93 16.74
CA ALA A 94 -2.66 -12.45 15.66
C ALA A 94 -2.12 -13.77 15.10
N THR A 95 -0.79 -13.90 14.94
CA THR A 95 -0.17 -15.15 14.46
C THR A 95 -0.28 -16.27 15.49
N VAL A 96 -0.04 -15.99 16.77
CA VAL A 96 -0.21 -16.96 17.86
C VAL A 96 -1.67 -17.41 17.95
N ALA A 97 -2.62 -16.48 17.90
CA ALA A 97 -4.06 -16.80 17.95
C ALA A 97 -4.49 -17.65 16.74
N ALA A 98 -4.00 -17.33 15.54
CA ALA A 98 -4.27 -18.11 14.33
C ALA A 98 -3.70 -19.54 14.40
N ASN A 99 -2.48 -19.70 14.93
CA ASN A 99 -1.85 -20.99 15.13
C ASN A 99 -2.57 -21.84 16.18
N ALA A 100 -2.95 -21.21 17.29
CA ALA A 100 -3.62 -21.86 18.41
C ALA A 100 -5.07 -22.28 18.11
N ALA A 101 -5.73 -21.69 17.11
CA ALA A 101 -7.12 -21.99 16.79
C ALA A 101 -7.26 -23.36 16.07
N PRO A 102 -7.77 -24.44 16.70
CA PRO A 102 -7.98 -25.73 16.03
C PRO A 102 -8.92 -25.61 14.81
N PRO A 103 -8.95 -26.61 13.92
CA PRO A 103 -9.84 -26.62 12.76
C PRO A 103 -11.32 -26.53 13.14
N ASN A 104 -11.75 -26.96 14.34
CA ASN A 104 -13.17 -26.93 14.75
C ASN A 104 -13.56 -25.72 15.62
N VAL A 105 -12.75 -24.66 15.67
CA VAL A 105 -13.08 -23.43 16.44
C VAL A 105 -14.35 -22.76 15.92
N ILE A 106 -15.20 -22.33 16.85
CA ILE A 106 -16.43 -21.57 16.57
C ILE A 106 -16.14 -20.32 15.73
N ALA A 107 -17.05 -20.02 14.79
CA ALA A 107 -16.88 -18.92 13.83
C ALA A 107 -16.53 -17.54 14.45
N PRO A 108 -17.10 -17.11 15.60
CA PRO A 108 -16.84 -15.77 16.15
C PRO A 108 -15.36 -15.53 16.51
N ILE A 109 -14.66 -16.55 17.04
CA ILE A 109 -13.25 -16.43 17.41
C ILE A 109 -12.39 -16.22 16.17
N ARG A 110 -12.72 -16.89 15.06
CA ARG A 110 -12.00 -16.73 13.79
C ARG A 110 -12.21 -15.33 13.22
N VAL A 111 -13.46 -14.85 13.24
CA VAL A 111 -13.78 -13.48 12.81
C VAL A 111 -13.00 -12.48 13.67
N LEU A 112 -12.90 -12.68 14.98
CA LEU A 112 -12.11 -11.81 15.85
C LEU A 112 -10.62 -11.77 15.47
N ILE A 113 -10.01 -12.93 15.16
CA ILE A 113 -8.62 -13.01 14.70
C ILE A 113 -8.46 -12.29 13.35
N ALA A 114 -9.40 -12.46 12.42
CA ALA A 114 -9.39 -11.77 11.13
C ALA A 114 -9.53 -10.26 11.29
N VAL A 115 -10.45 -9.79 12.15
CA VAL A 115 -10.62 -8.38 12.49
C VAL A 115 -9.36 -7.80 13.10
N LEU A 116 -8.69 -8.52 14.02
CA LEU A 116 -7.41 -8.11 14.61
C LEU A 116 -6.32 -7.98 13.54
N ALA A 117 -6.20 -8.95 12.63
CA ALA A 117 -5.22 -8.91 11.54
C ALA A 117 -5.48 -7.74 10.57
N SER A 118 -6.74 -7.51 10.19
CA SER A 118 -7.15 -6.40 9.34
C SER A 118 -6.92 -5.04 10.00
N ALA A 119 -7.25 -4.90 11.28
CA ALA A 119 -6.99 -3.69 12.04
C ALA A 119 -5.49 -3.40 12.13
N THR A 120 -4.67 -4.43 12.39
CA THR A 120 -3.21 -4.30 12.49
C THR A 120 -2.60 -3.88 11.14
N ALA A 121 -3.04 -4.47 10.03
CA ALA A 121 -2.63 -4.06 8.68
C ALA A 121 -2.98 -2.60 8.38
N ALA A 122 -4.17 -2.16 8.80
CA ALA A 122 -4.61 -0.79 8.62
C ALA A 122 -3.79 0.21 9.46
N VAL A 123 -3.45 -0.12 10.71
CA VAL A 123 -2.53 0.68 11.53
C VAL A 123 -1.18 0.79 10.82
N GLY A 124 -0.65 -0.31 10.29
CA GLY A 124 0.60 -0.34 9.54
C GLY A 124 0.57 0.57 8.31
N ASP A 125 -0.48 0.47 7.50
CA ASP A 125 -0.67 1.32 6.32
C ASP A 125 -0.62 2.80 6.69
N VAL A 126 -1.43 3.22 7.67
CA VAL A 126 -1.46 4.64 8.08
C VAL A 126 -0.12 5.07 8.65
N PHE A 127 0.51 4.25 9.49
CA PHE A 127 1.79 4.57 10.11
C PHE A 127 2.88 4.83 9.07
N PHE A 128 3.06 3.93 8.09
CA PHE A 128 4.07 4.11 7.05
C PHE A 128 3.70 5.23 6.06
N LEU A 129 2.42 5.34 5.67
CA LEU A 129 1.97 6.41 4.77
C LEU A 129 2.14 7.81 5.40
N SER A 130 1.84 7.97 6.69
CA SER A 130 2.05 9.23 7.41
C SER A 130 3.53 9.62 7.44
N ARG A 131 4.44 8.64 7.57
CA ARG A 131 5.90 8.86 7.59
C ARG A 131 6.49 9.22 6.23
N LEU A 132 5.76 9.04 5.13
CA LEU A 132 6.19 9.50 3.80
C LEU A 132 6.46 11.01 3.77
N SER A 133 5.76 11.80 4.59
CA SER A 133 6.01 13.24 4.73
C SER A 133 7.44 13.56 5.18
N LEU A 134 8.08 12.67 5.96
CA LEU A 134 9.41 12.87 6.52
C LEU A 134 10.52 12.32 5.62
N TYR A 135 10.28 11.16 5.01
CA TYR A 135 11.28 10.44 4.23
C TYR A 135 11.19 10.71 2.71
N GLY A 136 10.13 11.41 2.28
CA GLY A 136 9.98 11.92 0.92
C GLY A 136 9.76 10.84 -0.14
N LYS A 137 10.20 11.14 -1.36
CA LYS A 137 9.86 10.35 -2.56
C LYS A 137 10.50 8.95 -2.56
N ALA A 138 11.68 8.78 -1.96
CA ALA A 138 12.34 7.48 -1.87
C ALA A 138 11.52 6.49 -1.03
N ALA A 139 10.94 6.95 0.08
CA ALA A 139 10.03 6.16 0.89
C ALA A 139 8.73 5.82 0.16
N LEU A 140 8.17 6.77 -0.60
CA LEU A 140 6.97 6.49 -1.39
C LEU A 140 7.24 5.41 -2.44
N ALA A 141 8.39 5.50 -3.12
CA ALA A 141 8.80 4.51 -4.11
C ALA A 141 8.96 3.14 -3.46
N GLY A 142 9.71 3.03 -2.35
CA GLY A 142 9.90 1.77 -1.62
C GLY A 142 8.58 1.18 -1.11
N TRP A 143 7.73 2.00 -0.48
CA TRP A 143 6.43 1.56 0.01
C TRP A 143 5.54 1.04 -1.13
N GLY A 144 5.45 1.82 -2.20
CA GLY A 144 4.62 1.46 -3.35
C GLY A 144 5.14 0.22 -4.06
N THR A 145 6.46 0.06 -4.27
CA THR A 145 7.04 -1.15 -4.85
C THR A 145 6.82 -2.36 -3.95
N GLY A 146 7.11 -2.23 -2.66
CA GLY A 146 6.97 -3.30 -1.69
C GLY A 146 5.54 -3.83 -1.59
N THR A 147 4.55 -2.93 -1.55
CA THR A 147 3.13 -3.33 -1.55
C THR A 147 2.68 -3.99 -2.86
N ALA A 148 3.25 -3.60 -4.02
CA ALA A 148 2.96 -4.27 -5.29
C ALA A 148 3.63 -5.65 -5.39
N VAL A 149 4.88 -5.78 -4.94
CA VAL A 149 5.59 -7.07 -4.86
C VAL A 149 4.87 -8.02 -3.88
N GLY A 150 4.45 -7.50 -2.72
CA GLY A 150 3.61 -8.25 -1.77
C GLY A 150 2.29 -8.70 -2.39
N GLY A 151 1.66 -7.86 -3.23
CA GLY A 151 0.47 -8.20 -4.01
C GLY A 151 0.72 -9.31 -5.03
N ALA A 152 1.85 -9.27 -5.75
CA ALA A 152 2.26 -10.33 -6.67
C ALA A 152 2.48 -11.67 -5.94
N LEU A 153 3.15 -11.62 -4.79
CA LEU A 153 3.37 -12.82 -3.98
C LEU A 153 2.04 -13.36 -3.42
N ARG A 154 1.13 -12.49 -2.95
CA ARG A 154 -0.23 -12.87 -2.54
C ARG A 154 -1.00 -13.61 -3.64
N ALA A 155 -0.84 -13.24 -4.91
CA ALA A 155 -1.53 -13.89 -6.03
C ALA A 155 -1.00 -15.31 -6.32
N VAL A 156 0.31 -15.54 -6.15
CA VAL A 156 0.97 -16.81 -6.53
C VAL A 156 1.12 -17.78 -5.35
N LEU A 157 1.16 -17.26 -4.12
CA LEU A 157 1.45 -18.05 -2.92
C LEU A 157 0.55 -19.28 -2.76
N PRO A 158 -0.78 -19.23 -2.99
CA PRO A 158 -1.63 -20.42 -2.93
C PRO A 158 -1.16 -21.53 -3.85
N VAL A 159 -0.96 -21.23 -5.13
CA VAL A 159 -0.61 -22.23 -6.14
C VAL A 159 0.79 -22.77 -5.90
N LEU A 160 1.73 -21.93 -5.48
CA LEU A 160 3.07 -22.39 -5.14
C LEU A 160 3.04 -23.39 -3.97
N VAL A 161 2.25 -23.11 -2.94
CA VAL A 161 2.19 -23.96 -1.74
C VAL A 161 1.35 -25.22 -1.98
N THR A 162 0.16 -25.09 -2.57
CA THR A 162 -0.78 -26.21 -2.71
C THR A 162 -0.48 -27.09 -3.92
N VAL A 163 -0.11 -26.50 -5.07
CA VAL A 163 0.09 -27.24 -6.33
C VAL A 163 1.53 -27.70 -6.48
N ARG A 164 2.53 -26.85 -6.16
CA ARG A 164 3.95 -27.20 -6.37
C ARG A 164 4.56 -27.94 -5.17
N LEU A 165 4.22 -27.53 -3.95
CA LEU A 165 4.75 -28.16 -2.73
C LEU A 165 3.81 -29.23 -2.14
N GLY A 166 2.53 -29.26 -2.53
CA GLY A 166 1.56 -30.22 -2.03
C GLY A 166 1.22 -30.05 -0.55
N VAL A 167 1.49 -28.88 0.04
CA VAL A 167 1.29 -28.60 1.46
C VAL A 167 0.03 -27.77 1.67
N MET A 168 -0.63 -27.96 2.81
CA MET A 168 -1.77 -27.14 3.22
C MET A 168 -1.37 -25.68 3.42
N LEU A 169 -2.17 -24.73 2.92
CA LEU A 169 -1.89 -23.29 3.03
C LEU A 169 -1.73 -22.81 4.49
N ARG A 170 -2.34 -23.52 5.45
CA ARG A 170 -2.20 -23.25 6.88
C ARG A 170 -0.75 -23.40 7.40
N SER A 171 0.09 -24.23 6.78
CA SER A 171 1.49 -24.39 7.20
C SER A 171 2.33 -23.13 7.01
N VAL A 172 1.85 -22.20 6.16
CA VAL A 172 2.54 -20.95 5.83
C VAL A 172 2.50 -19.93 6.98
N THR A 173 1.63 -20.13 7.96
CA THR A 173 1.52 -19.29 9.18
C THR A 173 2.84 -19.09 9.90
N GLY A 174 3.74 -20.09 9.91
CA GLY A 174 5.06 -19.97 10.50
C GLY A 174 5.92 -18.87 9.85
N TYR A 175 5.72 -18.57 8.56
CA TYR A 175 6.46 -17.52 7.87
C TYR A 175 6.08 -16.11 8.31
N ALA A 176 4.93 -15.94 8.98
CA ALA A 176 4.52 -14.64 9.50
C ALA A 176 5.52 -14.11 10.55
N TYR A 177 6.14 -14.97 11.37
CA TYR A 177 7.17 -14.53 12.33
C TYR A 177 8.41 -13.95 11.65
N TYR A 178 8.84 -14.53 10.52
CA TYR A 178 9.96 -13.98 9.74
C TYR A 178 9.61 -12.62 9.13
N LEU A 179 8.37 -12.42 8.68
CA LEU A 179 7.92 -11.11 8.17
C LEU A 179 7.83 -10.05 9.28
N VAL A 180 7.38 -10.41 10.47
CA VAL A 180 7.42 -9.49 11.63
C VAL A 180 8.86 -9.16 12.01
N GLY A 181 9.75 -10.15 12.04
CA GLY A 181 11.18 -9.95 12.27
C GLY A 181 11.81 -9.03 11.22
N ALA A 182 11.48 -9.23 9.94
CA ALA A 182 11.94 -8.37 8.86
C ALA A 182 11.43 -6.93 8.99
N LEU A 183 10.18 -6.73 9.44
CA LEU A 183 9.62 -5.40 9.72
C LEU A 183 10.39 -4.67 10.83
N VAL A 184 10.70 -5.37 11.92
CA VAL A 184 11.50 -4.84 13.04
C VAL A 184 12.92 -4.52 12.58
N ALA A 185 13.55 -5.43 11.84
CA ALA A 185 14.89 -5.23 11.29
C ALA A 185 14.94 -4.05 10.32
N ALA A 186 13.94 -3.90 9.45
CA ALA A 186 13.82 -2.76 8.53
C ALA A 186 13.76 -1.44 9.30
N TRP A 187 13.02 -1.40 10.42
CA TRP A 187 12.91 -0.19 11.22
C TRP A 187 14.17 0.17 12.01
N PHE A 188 14.80 -0.79 12.68
CA PHE A 188 15.93 -0.49 13.57
C PHE A 188 17.29 -0.51 12.88
N LEU A 189 17.48 -1.36 11.86
CA LEU A 189 18.78 -1.55 11.21
C LEU A 189 18.88 -0.77 9.89
N VAL A 190 17.81 -0.77 9.09
CA VAL A 190 17.86 -0.23 7.74
C VAL A 190 17.47 1.25 7.71
N LEU A 191 16.40 1.62 8.42
CA LEU A 191 15.84 2.97 8.37
C LEU A 191 16.79 4.00 9.02
N PRO A 192 17.22 5.03 8.29
CA PRO A 192 18.07 6.08 8.85
C PRO A 192 17.28 6.98 9.82
N SER A 193 17.97 7.51 10.84
CA SER A 193 17.37 8.42 11.81
C SER A 193 16.93 9.72 11.13
N SER A 194 15.66 10.09 11.31
CA SER A 194 15.06 11.27 10.67
C SER A 194 15.70 12.60 11.12
N GLN A 195 16.34 12.61 12.30
CA GLN A 195 17.03 13.79 12.85
C GLN A 195 18.34 14.12 12.12
N SER A 196 19.05 13.13 11.60
CA SER A 196 20.34 13.33 10.92
C SER A 196 20.17 14.06 9.59
N HIS A 197 19.14 13.71 8.81
CA HIS A 197 18.89 14.34 7.50
C HIS A 197 18.33 15.76 7.61
N ARG A 198 17.53 16.08 8.64
CA ARG A 198 17.04 17.45 8.84
C ARG A 198 18.19 18.42 9.17
N MET A 199 19.17 17.96 9.94
CA MET A 199 20.40 18.70 10.23
C MET A 199 21.25 18.88 8.96
N GLU A 200 21.36 17.85 8.12
CA GLU A 200 22.09 17.90 6.85
C GLU A 200 21.41 18.78 5.78
N THR A 201 20.08 18.76 5.65
CA THR A 201 19.37 19.65 4.71
C THR A 201 19.44 21.10 5.14
N LEU A 202 19.36 21.38 6.44
CA LEU A 202 19.50 22.73 6.98
C LEU A 202 20.93 23.26 6.86
N THR A 203 21.94 22.39 6.97
CA THR A 203 23.35 22.77 6.75
C THR A 203 23.70 22.88 5.27
N ALA A 204 23.03 22.15 4.38
CA ALA A 204 23.14 22.31 2.94
C ALA A 204 22.49 23.62 2.46
N GLU A 205 21.24 23.91 2.87
CA GLU A 205 20.56 25.18 2.58
C GLU A 205 21.28 26.39 3.24
N GLY A 206 21.80 26.22 4.46
CA GLY A 206 22.64 27.22 5.12
C GLY A 206 23.97 27.48 4.40
N LYS A 207 24.57 26.48 3.74
CA LYS A 207 25.80 26.68 2.95
C LYS A 207 25.56 27.38 1.61
N PHE A 208 24.36 27.32 1.05
CA PHE A 208 24.00 28.10 -0.15
C PHE A 208 23.63 29.56 0.16
N ALA A 209 23.43 29.91 1.44
CA ALA A 209 23.06 31.26 1.89
C ALA A 209 24.21 32.04 2.57
N VAL A 210 25.40 31.46 2.74
CA VAL A 210 26.50 32.02 3.57
C VAL A 210 27.70 32.52 2.73
N GLU A 211 27.45 33.05 1.53
CA GLU A 211 28.46 33.91 0.87
C GLU A 211 28.32 35.39 1.18
N ASP A 212 27.32 35.81 1.99
CA ASP A 212 27.25 37.16 2.53
C ASP A 212 27.11 37.17 4.07
N GLU A 213 28.10 37.82 4.68
CA GLU A 213 28.17 38.36 6.03
C GLU A 213 28.51 37.44 7.22
N THR A 214 29.78 37.57 7.62
CA THR A 214 30.38 37.29 8.92
C THR A 214 29.73 38.09 10.06
N PHE A 215 28.96 37.48 10.97
CA PHE A 215 29.00 37.75 12.42
C PHE A 215 28.10 36.83 13.27
N SER A 216 28.63 36.37 14.41
CA SER A 216 27.92 35.87 15.61
C SER A 216 27.47 34.39 15.67
N GLU A 217 28.41 33.51 16.01
CA GLU A 217 28.16 32.08 16.33
C GLU A 217 27.46 31.82 17.69
N THR A 218 27.16 32.84 18.50
CA THR A 218 26.61 32.64 19.85
C THR A 218 25.08 32.81 19.93
N PHE A 219 24.43 33.33 18.88
CA PHE A 219 22.98 33.63 18.88
C PHE A 219 22.09 32.48 18.33
N GLY A 220 22.70 31.44 17.75
CA GLY A 220 21.98 30.35 17.07
C GLY A 220 21.32 29.33 18.00
N ILE A 221 21.91 29.07 19.19
CA ILE A 221 21.41 28.05 20.12
C ILE A 221 20.10 28.51 20.81
N GLN A 222 19.93 29.82 21.04
CA GLN A 222 18.75 30.38 21.70
C GLN A 222 17.55 30.57 20.75
N ARG A 223 17.78 30.70 19.43
CA ARG A 223 16.72 30.61 18.42
C ARG A 223 16.23 29.17 18.21
N LEU A 224 17.07 28.17 18.46
CA LEU A 224 16.72 26.76 18.31
C LEU A 224 15.72 26.31 19.38
N SER A 225 15.90 26.75 20.63
CA SER A 225 14.96 26.48 21.72
C SER A 225 13.65 27.25 21.56
N THR A 226 13.67 28.47 21.00
CA THR A 226 12.44 29.23 20.74
C THR A 226 11.66 28.78 19.51
N PHE A 227 12.29 28.25 18.45
CA PHE A 227 11.56 27.62 17.33
C PHE A 227 11.08 26.21 17.63
N ALA A 228 11.82 25.42 18.43
CA ALA A 228 11.35 24.13 18.93
C ALA A 228 10.19 24.31 19.94
N ALA A 229 10.23 25.35 20.78
CA ALA A 229 9.16 25.68 21.71
C ALA A 229 7.91 26.29 21.05
N LYS A 230 7.97 26.74 19.78
CA LYS A 230 6.85 27.38 19.08
C LYS A 230 5.94 26.43 18.30
N ARG A 231 6.10 25.10 18.44
CA ARG A 231 5.20 24.09 17.81
C ARG A 231 4.27 23.40 18.82
N CYS A 232 3.87 24.11 19.87
CA CYS A 232 2.74 23.70 20.71
C CYS A 232 1.77 24.88 20.85
N SER A 233 1.00 25.15 19.80
CA SER A 233 -0.37 25.57 20.08
C SER A 233 -1.09 24.31 20.58
N SER A 234 -1.34 24.28 21.89
CA SER A 234 -2.17 23.28 22.54
C SER A 234 -3.62 23.43 22.03
N PHE A 235 -3.86 23.06 20.77
CA PHE A 235 -5.21 22.90 20.26
C PHE A 235 -5.85 21.72 21.00
N SER A 236 -7.08 21.92 21.47
CA SER A 236 -7.87 20.81 22.00
C SER A 236 -7.97 19.72 20.93
N PHE A 237 -7.92 18.44 21.33
CA PHE A 237 -8.10 17.30 20.43
C PHE A 237 -9.31 17.50 19.50
N TRP A 238 -10.38 18.08 20.02
CA TRP A 238 -11.61 18.39 19.28
C TRP A 238 -11.47 19.49 18.24
N GLU A 239 -10.69 20.53 18.51
CA GLU A 239 -10.44 21.60 17.54
C GLU A 239 -9.59 21.10 16.38
N ARG A 240 -8.59 20.26 16.68
CA ARG A 240 -7.78 19.60 15.67
C ARG A 240 -8.57 18.57 14.89
N PHE A 241 -9.40 17.75 15.56
CA PHE A 241 -10.29 16.80 14.92
C PHE A 241 -11.23 17.52 13.93
N ARG A 242 -11.85 18.63 14.36
CA ARG A 242 -12.73 19.45 13.50
C ARG A 242 -11.99 20.03 12.30
N ARG A 243 -10.77 20.57 12.49
CA ARG A 243 -9.94 21.09 11.39
C ARG A 243 -9.53 19.98 10.43
N ASN A 244 -9.10 18.84 10.93
CA ASN A 244 -8.69 17.70 10.14
C ASN A 244 -9.86 17.12 9.34
N MET A 245 -11.05 17.09 9.94
CA MET A 245 -12.27 16.66 9.24
C MET A 245 -12.73 17.67 8.17
N LEU A 246 -12.54 18.98 8.40
CA LEU A 246 -12.78 20.03 7.40
C LEU A 246 -11.76 19.98 6.24
N LEU A 247 -10.47 19.75 6.54
CA LEU A 247 -9.43 19.53 5.53
C LEU A 247 -9.75 18.29 4.70
N LEU A 248 -10.17 17.21 5.36
CA LEU A 248 -10.62 15.98 4.74
C LEU A 248 -11.81 16.24 3.82
N SER A 249 -12.83 16.98 4.27
CA SER A 249 -14.11 17.19 3.55
C SER A 249 -14.05 18.15 2.37
N ASN A 250 -13.20 19.18 2.38
CA ASN A 250 -13.27 20.24 1.36
C ASN A 250 -12.29 20.05 0.20
N LYS A 251 -11.00 19.82 0.50
CA LYS A 251 -9.94 19.84 -0.53
C LYS A 251 -9.25 18.49 -0.71
N LEU A 252 -9.00 17.73 0.36
CA LEU A 252 -8.38 16.41 0.22
C LEU A 252 -9.32 15.37 -0.40
N LEU A 253 -10.62 15.42 -0.08
CA LEU A 253 -11.63 14.48 -0.60
C LEU A 253 -11.62 14.48 -2.13
N GLY A 254 -11.90 15.66 -2.71
CA GLY A 254 -12.07 15.80 -4.15
C GLY A 254 -10.79 15.67 -4.96
N LEU A 255 -9.62 16.07 -4.42
CA LEU A 255 -8.38 16.09 -5.20
C LEU A 255 -7.59 14.78 -5.15
N TYR A 256 -7.64 14.04 -4.03
CA TYR A 256 -6.74 12.90 -3.81
C TYR A 256 -7.46 11.63 -3.37
N ILE A 257 -8.49 11.72 -2.52
CA ILE A 257 -9.22 10.54 -2.04
C ILE A 257 -10.13 9.99 -3.13
N ASP A 258 -10.92 10.84 -3.80
CA ASP A 258 -11.85 10.42 -4.85
C ASP A 258 -11.14 9.78 -6.06
N PRO A 259 -10.05 10.36 -6.61
CA PRO A 259 -9.33 9.71 -7.69
C PRO A 259 -8.73 8.36 -7.27
N LEU A 260 -8.21 8.25 -6.05
CA LEU A 260 -7.65 7.00 -5.56
C LEU A 260 -8.73 5.95 -5.34
N LEU A 261 -9.89 6.34 -4.81
CA LEU A 261 -11.07 5.49 -4.68
C LEU A 261 -11.52 4.96 -6.03
N LEU A 262 -11.70 5.83 -7.02
CA LEU A 262 -12.20 5.45 -8.35
C LEU A 262 -11.24 4.51 -9.07
N VAL A 263 -9.94 4.87 -9.11
CA VAL A 263 -8.88 4.00 -9.66
C VAL A 263 -8.90 2.64 -8.97
N THR A 264 -9.06 2.64 -7.65
CA THR A 264 -9.02 1.42 -6.86
C THR A 264 -10.28 0.57 -7.00
N ALA A 265 -11.44 1.19 -7.13
CA ALA A 265 -12.69 0.49 -7.42
C ALA A 265 -12.63 -0.19 -8.79
N THR A 266 -12.18 0.53 -9.82
CA THR A 266 -12.07 0.01 -11.19
C THR A 266 -11.08 -1.15 -11.27
N GLN A 267 -9.90 -1.05 -10.66
CA GLN A 267 -8.93 -2.16 -10.71
C GLN A 267 -9.45 -3.42 -10.01
N ILE A 268 -10.11 -3.28 -8.85
CA ILE A 268 -10.58 -4.42 -8.06
C ILE A 268 -11.81 -5.04 -8.71
N PHE A 269 -12.65 -4.23 -9.35
CA PHE A 269 -13.75 -4.72 -10.17
C PHE A 269 -13.24 -5.63 -11.30
N VAL A 270 -12.21 -5.19 -12.03
CA VAL A 270 -11.59 -6.01 -13.09
C VAL A 270 -10.93 -7.25 -12.51
N LEU A 271 -10.19 -7.13 -11.40
CA LEU A 271 -9.44 -8.25 -10.83
C LEU A 271 -10.35 -9.31 -10.17
N SER A 272 -11.41 -8.89 -9.50
CA SER A 272 -12.29 -9.77 -8.72
C SER A 272 -13.50 -10.27 -9.50
N GLY A 273 -14.05 -9.48 -10.43
CA GLY A 273 -15.32 -9.80 -11.11
C GLY A 273 -15.19 -10.52 -12.45
N THR A 274 -13.97 -10.70 -12.97
CA THR A 274 -13.75 -11.25 -14.33
C THR A 274 -13.11 -12.64 -14.42
N PRO A 275 -12.29 -13.14 -13.46
CA PRO A 275 -11.59 -14.40 -13.65
C PRO A 275 -12.50 -15.62 -13.82
N ARG A 276 -13.54 -15.80 -12.99
CA ARG A 276 -14.45 -16.95 -13.11
C ARG A 276 -15.42 -16.84 -14.28
N ALA A 277 -15.84 -15.61 -14.58
CA ALA A 277 -16.69 -15.33 -15.74
C ALA A 277 -15.97 -15.52 -17.08
N SER A 278 -14.65 -15.68 -17.08
CA SER A 278 -13.86 -15.86 -18.29
C SER A 278 -13.94 -17.27 -18.87
N MET A 279 -13.67 -17.37 -20.18
CA MET A 279 -13.51 -18.64 -20.88
C MET A 279 -12.37 -19.48 -20.29
N ALA A 280 -12.53 -20.81 -20.32
CA ALA A 280 -11.46 -21.74 -20.04
C ALA A 280 -10.41 -21.65 -21.15
N LEU A 281 -9.23 -21.09 -20.84
CA LEU A 281 -8.17 -20.92 -21.81
C LEU A 281 -7.34 -22.21 -21.99
N PRO A 282 -6.95 -22.56 -23.24
CA PRO A 282 -6.05 -23.67 -23.48
C PRO A 282 -4.68 -23.40 -22.83
N GLY A 283 -4.19 -24.38 -22.06
CA GLY A 283 -2.90 -24.28 -21.34
C GLY A 283 -3.01 -24.23 -19.81
N PHE A 284 -4.22 -24.08 -19.25
CA PHE A 284 -4.45 -24.15 -17.81
C PHE A 284 -5.35 -25.34 -17.46
N SER A 285 -4.86 -26.26 -16.62
CA SER A 285 -5.61 -27.44 -16.19
C SER A 285 -6.56 -27.19 -15.02
N SER A 286 -6.37 -26.11 -14.26
CA SER A 286 -7.18 -25.79 -13.08
C SER A 286 -7.40 -24.29 -12.94
N TYR A 287 -8.59 -23.90 -12.45
CA TYR A 287 -8.95 -22.49 -12.22
C TYR A 287 -7.95 -21.79 -11.28
N SER A 288 -7.43 -22.50 -10.26
CA SER A 288 -6.43 -21.96 -9.32
C SER A 288 -5.16 -21.50 -10.02
N THR A 289 -4.64 -22.29 -10.98
CA THR A 289 -3.45 -21.93 -11.76
C THR A 289 -3.70 -20.75 -12.69
N PHE A 290 -4.89 -20.70 -13.30
CA PHE A 290 -5.30 -19.58 -14.14
C PHE A 290 -5.46 -18.29 -13.34
N SER A 291 -6.16 -18.32 -12.20
CA SER A 291 -6.41 -17.14 -11.37
C SER A 291 -5.12 -16.59 -10.75
N ALA A 292 -4.18 -17.46 -10.38
CA ALA A 292 -2.85 -17.05 -9.94
C ALA A 292 -2.05 -16.38 -11.06
N ALA A 293 -2.03 -16.95 -12.28
CA ALA A 293 -1.35 -16.34 -13.42
C ALA A 293 -1.98 -14.99 -13.82
N TYR A 294 -3.31 -14.90 -13.79
CA TYR A 294 -4.07 -13.68 -14.05
C TYR A 294 -3.76 -12.57 -13.03
N GLY A 295 -3.79 -12.92 -11.73
CA GLY A 295 -3.42 -12.00 -10.66
C GLY A 295 -1.95 -11.58 -10.74
N LEU A 296 -1.05 -12.50 -11.09
CA LEU A 296 0.36 -12.18 -11.30
C LEU A 296 0.55 -11.19 -12.46
N ALA A 297 -0.10 -11.40 -13.60
CA ALA A 297 -0.03 -10.49 -14.75
C ALA A 297 -0.51 -9.07 -14.40
N PHE A 298 -1.61 -8.95 -13.64
CA PHE A 298 -2.03 -7.65 -13.11
C PHE A 298 -0.94 -7.00 -12.25
N GLN A 299 -0.37 -7.78 -11.31
CA GLN A 299 0.61 -7.25 -10.36
C GLN A 299 1.96 -6.96 -11.02
N THR A 300 2.37 -7.65 -12.07
CA THR A 300 3.61 -7.32 -12.80
C THR A 300 3.52 -5.93 -13.41
N GLY A 301 2.40 -5.58 -14.05
CA GLY A 301 2.16 -4.22 -14.54
C GLY A 301 2.22 -3.18 -13.42
N ASN A 302 1.61 -3.48 -12.28
CA ASN A 302 1.61 -2.61 -11.11
C ASN A 302 3.01 -2.42 -10.50
N VAL A 303 3.80 -3.50 -10.38
CA VAL A 303 5.19 -3.46 -9.92
C VAL A 303 6.05 -2.61 -10.85
N ILE A 304 5.94 -2.80 -12.17
CA ILE A 304 6.67 -2.01 -13.17
C ILE A 304 6.31 -0.52 -13.06
N ALA A 305 5.03 -0.20 -12.93
CA ALA A 305 4.58 1.19 -12.79
C ALA A 305 5.12 1.84 -11.51
N ARG A 306 5.16 1.10 -10.40
CA ARG A 306 5.59 1.63 -9.11
C ARG A 306 7.10 1.73 -8.97
N SER A 307 7.86 0.80 -9.53
CA SER A 307 9.33 0.84 -9.51
C SER A 307 9.89 1.95 -10.41
N THR A 308 9.20 2.27 -11.50
CA THR A 308 9.61 3.33 -12.44
C THR A 308 9.17 4.73 -12.00
N ALA A 309 8.41 4.88 -10.91
CA ALA A 309 7.81 6.14 -10.49
C ALA A 309 8.81 7.25 -10.12
N LEU A 310 10.03 6.89 -9.67
CA LEU A 310 11.09 7.87 -9.41
C LEU A 310 11.74 8.39 -10.70
N LEU A 311 11.72 7.59 -11.77
CA LEU A 311 12.36 7.89 -13.04
C LEU A 311 11.40 8.63 -13.99
N VAL A 312 10.13 8.24 -14.01
CA VAL A 312 9.14 8.75 -14.95
C VAL A 312 8.09 9.56 -14.21
N ARG A 313 8.17 10.89 -14.35
CA ARG A 313 7.19 11.79 -13.77
C ARG A 313 6.01 12.02 -14.72
N THR A 314 4.86 11.44 -14.40
CA THR A 314 3.63 11.60 -15.21
C THR A 314 3.07 13.01 -15.08
N ARG A 315 3.21 13.82 -16.13
CA ARG A 315 2.70 15.22 -16.17
C ARG A 315 1.19 15.32 -16.46
N ARG A 316 0.54 14.24 -16.91
CA ARG A 316 -0.87 14.23 -17.35
C ARG A 316 -1.69 13.11 -16.67
N PRO A 317 -2.08 13.25 -15.39
CA PRO A 317 -2.89 12.24 -14.67
C PRO A 317 -4.19 11.87 -15.39
N ARG A 318 -4.85 12.84 -16.02
CA ARG A 318 -6.13 12.64 -16.72
C ARG A 318 -6.01 11.64 -17.89
N LEU A 319 -4.87 11.63 -18.58
CA LEU A 319 -4.62 10.68 -19.67
C LEU A 319 -4.47 9.26 -19.13
N VAL A 320 -3.69 9.07 -18.07
CA VAL A 320 -3.52 7.75 -17.43
C VAL A 320 -4.85 7.25 -16.86
N PHE A 321 -5.66 8.14 -16.29
CA PHE A 321 -7.01 7.79 -15.85
C PHE A 321 -7.91 7.36 -17.00
N ALA A 322 -7.91 8.10 -18.13
CA ALA A 322 -8.66 7.71 -19.32
C ALA A 322 -8.19 6.36 -19.89
N MET A 323 -6.87 6.12 -19.92
CA MET A 323 -6.29 4.84 -20.32
C MET A 323 -6.72 3.70 -19.39
N LEU A 324 -6.72 3.92 -18.06
CA LEU A 324 -7.21 2.95 -17.10
C LEU A 324 -8.65 2.54 -17.40
N MET A 325 -9.54 3.53 -17.62
CA MET A 325 -10.95 3.26 -17.93
C MET A 325 -11.10 2.51 -19.26
N ALA A 326 -10.36 2.92 -20.29
CA ALA A 326 -10.38 2.24 -21.59
C ALA A 326 -9.88 0.79 -21.51
N CYS A 327 -8.73 0.54 -20.85
CA CYS A 327 -8.20 -0.80 -20.66
C CYS A 327 -9.12 -1.67 -19.79
N SER A 328 -9.76 -1.09 -18.77
CA SER A 328 -10.70 -1.80 -17.90
C SER A 328 -11.97 -2.19 -18.67
N LEU A 329 -12.51 -1.27 -19.48
CA LEU A 329 -13.63 -1.56 -20.37
C LEU A 329 -13.26 -2.63 -21.40
N ALA A 330 -12.08 -2.56 -22.00
CA ALA A 330 -11.58 -3.57 -22.92
C ALA A 330 -11.45 -4.94 -22.23
N ALA A 331 -10.96 -5.00 -20.99
CA ALA A 331 -10.89 -6.23 -20.20
C ALA A 331 -12.29 -6.83 -19.98
N ILE A 332 -13.23 -6.01 -19.54
CA ILE A 332 -14.62 -6.42 -19.26
C ILE A 332 -15.29 -6.91 -20.54
N LEU A 333 -15.21 -6.16 -21.64
CA LEU A 333 -15.80 -6.53 -22.93
C LEU A 333 -15.19 -7.82 -23.47
N ASN A 334 -13.86 -7.96 -23.42
CA ASN A 334 -13.17 -9.17 -23.87
C ASN A 334 -13.68 -10.42 -23.15
N LYS A 335 -13.99 -10.31 -21.85
CA LYS A 335 -14.51 -11.42 -21.04
C LYS A 335 -16.01 -11.61 -21.16
N ALA A 336 -16.80 -10.54 -21.21
CA ALA A 336 -18.26 -10.61 -21.33
C ALA A 336 -18.68 -11.21 -22.68
N LEU A 337 -18.02 -10.78 -23.76
CA LEU A 337 -18.33 -11.16 -25.14
C LEU A 337 -17.47 -12.31 -25.68
N MET A 338 -16.50 -12.81 -24.91
CA MET A 338 -15.61 -13.90 -25.32
C MET A 338 -14.86 -13.61 -26.64
N LEU A 339 -14.36 -12.38 -26.77
CA LEU A 339 -13.76 -11.87 -28.01
C LEU A 339 -12.41 -12.53 -28.35
N SER A 340 -11.65 -13.03 -27.36
CA SER A 340 -10.34 -13.62 -27.58
C SER A 340 -10.08 -14.83 -26.69
N GLU A 341 -9.72 -15.94 -27.33
CA GLU A 341 -9.25 -17.18 -26.69
C GLU A 341 -7.74 -17.14 -26.38
N ASN A 342 -7.04 -16.06 -26.75
CA ASN A 342 -5.61 -15.95 -26.58
C ASN A 342 -5.22 -15.44 -25.18
N ALA A 343 -4.46 -16.26 -24.43
CA ALA A 343 -3.98 -15.92 -23.10
C ALA A 343 -3.12 -14.65 -23.06
N TYR A 344 -2.32 -14.41 -24.09
CA TYR A 344 -1.47 -13.22 -24.17
C TYR A 344 -2.27 -11.93 -24.25
N VAL A 345 -3.41 -11.94 -24.95
CA VAL A 345 -4.30 -10.77 -25.04
C VAL A 345 -4.96 -10.51 -23.68
N ALA A 346 -5.49 -11.55 -23.04
CA ALA A 346 -6.10 -11.43 -21.71
C ALA A 346 -5.11 -10.92 -20.66
N PHE A 347 -3.91 -11.48 -20.60
CA PHE A 347 -2.87 -11.07 -19.65
C PHE A 347 -2.28 -9.70 -19.99
N GLY A 348 -2.12 -9.37 -21.27
CA GLY A 348 -1.62 -8.06 -21.71
C GLY A 348 -2.54 -6.91 -21.31
N VAL A 349 -3.86 -7.04 -21.55
CA VAL A 349 -4.85 -6.02 -21.16
C VAL A 349 -4.86 -5.82 -19.63
N VAL A 350 -4.82 -6.91 -18.88
CA VAL A 350 -4.88 -6.86 -17.40
C VAL A 350 -3.59 -6.31 -16.81
N SER A 351 -2.44 -6.62 -17.40
CA SER A 351 -1.16 -5.99 -17.07
C SER A 351 -1.20 -4.47 -17.33
N ALA A 352 -1.84 -4.03 -18.42
CA ALA A 352 -2.01 -2.61 -18.71
C ALA A 352 -2.92 -1.90 -17.69
N VAL A 353 -3.99 -2.55 -17.22
CA VAL A 353 -4.83 -2.05 -16.11
C VAL A 353 -3.98 -1.91 -14.84
N GLY A 354 -3.19 -2.93 -14.50
CA GLY A 354 -2.26 -2.89 -13.36
C GLY A 354 -1.24 -1.76 -13.46
N TRP A 355 -0.67 -1.56 -14.64
CA TRP A 355 0.29 -0.48 -14.90
C TRP A 355 -0.33 0.91 -14.76
N CYS A 356 -1.52 1.14 -15.34
CA CYS A 356 -2.22 2.41 -15.21
C CYS A 356 -2.59 2.71 -13.74
N SER A 357 -3.07 1.69 -13.01
CA SER A 357 -3.40 1.81 -11.60
C SER A 357 -2.19 2.16 -10.74
N GLY A 358 -1.07 1.43 -10.90
CA GLY A 358 0.17 1.70 -10.17
C GLY A 358 0.73 3.10 -10.44
N THR A 359 0.62 3.57 -11.69
CA THR A 359 1.03 4.92 -12.07
C THR A 359 0.15 5.99 -11.41
N MET A 360 -1.16 5.80 -11.38
CA MET A 360 -2.09 6.70 -10.71
C MET A 360 -1.88 6.72 -9.19
N TYR A 361 -1.62 5.57 -8.57
CA TYR A 361 -1.27 5.48 -7.15
C TYR A 361 -0.03 6.33 -6.83
N MET A 362 1.06 6.16 -7.58
CA MET A 362 2.29 6.91 -7.33
C MET A 362 2.13 8.40 -7.62
N ASN A 363 1.36 8.75 -8.64
CA ASN A 363 1.14 10.15 -8.99
C ASN A 363 0.24 10.87 -7.97
N THR A 364 -0.78 10.20 -7.42
CA THR A 364 -1.66 10.79 -6.39
C THR A 364 -0.90 11.05 -5.09
N PHE A 365 -0.17 10.06 -4.56
CA PHE A 365 0.67 10.26 -3.37
C PHE A 365 1.83 11.23 -3.63
N GLY A 366 2.45 11.17 -4.81
CA GLY A 366 3.50 12.11 -5.21
C GLY A 366 3.02 13.56 -5.28
N ALA A 367 1.84 13.80 -5.84
CA ALA A 367 1.21 15.12 -5.89
C ALA A 367 0.75 15.60 -4.51
N ALA A 368 0.23 14.71 -3.67
CA ALA A 368 -0.15 15.03 -2.29
C ALA A 368 1.07 15.45 -1.46
N MET A 369 2.18 14.71 -1.53
CA MET A 369 3.42 15.09 -0.83
C MET A 369 3.96 16.44 -1.31
N GLU A 370 3.91 16.73 -2.62
CA GLU A 370 4.35 18.03 -3.13
C GLU A 370 3.44 19.17 -2.64
N TYR A 371 2.12 18.96 -2.64
CA TYR A 371 1.17 19.94 -2.12
C TYR A 371 1.42 20.27 -0.64
N LEU A 372 1.63 19.24 0.18
CA LEU A 372 1.92 19.37 1.61
C LEU A 372 3.29 20.00 1.87
N SER A 373 4.28 19.75 1.00
CA SER A 373 5.58 20.41 1.12
C SER A 373 5.52 21.93 0.89
N ARG A 374 4.55 22.39 0.08
CA ARG A 374 4.31 23.82 -0.18
C ARG A 374 3.44 24.50 0.88
N ASN A 375 2.63 23.72 1.60
CA ASN A 375 1.69 24.23 2.62
C ASN A 375 2.03 23.63 3.99
N PRO A 376 3.06 24.13 4.69
CA PRO A 376 3.50 23.58 5.97
C PRO A 376 2.52 23.80 7.13
N GLU A 377 1.46 24.58 6.92
CA GLU A 377 0.39 24.80 7.89
C GLU A 377 -0.56 23.59 8.03
N GLU A 378 -0.60 22.71 7.04
CA GLU A 378 -1.44 21.51 7.06
C GLU A 378 -0.71 20.34 7.71
N ASP A 379 -1.46 19.52 8.47
CA ASP A 379 -0.93 18.31 9.12
C ASP A 379 -0.59 17.24 8.06
N ALA A 380 0.62 17.28 7.50
CA ALA A 380 1.06 16.38 6.43
C ALA A 380 1.02 14.89 6.81
N GLU A 381 1.34 14.55 8.06
CA GLU A 381 1.25 13.18 8.57
C GLU A 381 -0.21 12.68 8.59
N PHE A 382 -1.15 13.53 9.00
CA PHE A 382 -2.58 13.22 8.99
C PHE A 382 -3.08 13.08 7.56
N ALA A 383 -2.78 14.06 6.71
CA ALA A 383 -3.20 14.11 5.32
C ALA A 383 -2.79 12.84 4.55
N LEU A 384 -1.51 12.47 4.58
CA LEU A 384 -1.02 11.27 3.88
C LEU A 384 -1.59 9.96 4.46
N GLY A 385 -1.74 9.89 5.79
CA GLY A 385 -2.40 8.74 6.43
C GLY A 385 -3.86 8.59 6.02
N SER A 386 -4.57 9.71 5.86
CA SER A 386 -6.00 9.76 5.49
C SER A 386 -6.27 9.46 4.01
N ILE A 387 -5.34 9.76 3.09
CA ILE A 387 -5.51 9.48 1.66
C ILE A 387 -5.73 7.97 1.42
N GLY A 388 -5.10 7.12 2.22
CA GLY A 388 -5.26 5.66 2.18
C GLY A 388 -6.68 5.15 2.44
N VAL A 389 -7.59 5.99 2.98
CA VAL A 389 -9.02 5.67 3.14
C VAL A 389 -9.67 5.44 1.78
N GLY A 390 -9.34 6.27 0.78
CA GLY A 390 -9.88 6.15 -0.58
C GLY A 390 -9.57 4.79 -1.20
N GLN A 391 -8.35 4.29 -0.97
CA GLN A 391 -7.95 2.95 -1.41
C GLN A 391 -8.85 1.86 -0.77
N THR A 392 -9.05 1.87 0.55
CA THR A 392 -9.89 0.86 1.21
C THR A 392 -11.36 0.92 0.81
N VAL A 393 -11.92 2.12 0.64
CA VAL A 393 -13.30 2.28 0.15
C VAL A 393 -13.40 1.76 -1.28
N GLY A 394 -12.42 2.08 -2.13
CA GLY A 394 -12.33 1.54 -3.48
C GLY A 394 -12.25 0.01 -3.52
N LEU A 395 -11.45 -0.62 -2.65
CA LEU A 395 -11.38 -2.09 -2.53
C LEU A 395 -12.76 -2.67 -2.20
N LEU A 396 -13.48 -2.05 -1.27
CA LEU A 396 -14.79 -2.53 -0.83
C LEU A 396 -15.84 -2.41 -1.95
N VAL A 397 -15.97 -1.22 -2.53
CA VAL A 397 -16.96 -0.94 -3.59
C VAL A 397 -16.66 -1.76 -4.83
N GLY A 398 -15.41 -1.78 -5.29
CA GLY A 398 -14.99 -2.56 -6.46
C GLY A 398 -15.10 -4.06 -6.24
N GLY A 399 -14.80 -4.55 -5.04
CA GLY A 399 -14.90 -5.96 -4.67
C GLY A 399 -16.35 -6.44 -4.65
N LEU A 400 -17.24 -5.70 -4.00
CA LEU A 400 -18.67 -6.02 -3.96
C LEU A 400 -19.29 -5.97 -5.36
N ALA A 401 -19.01 -4.91 -6.13
CA ALA A 401 -19.49 -4.79 -7.51
C ALA A 401 -18.96 -5.93 -8.40
N GLY A 402 -17.69 -6.33 -8.22
CA GLY A 402 -17.07 -7.43 -8.95
C GLY A 402 -17.74 -8.76 -8.67
N VAL A 403 -18.03 -9.07 -7.40
CA VAL A 403 -18.72 -10.32 -7.02
C VAL A 403 -20.14 -10.37 -7.58
N MET A 404 -20.89 -9.26 -7.53
CA MET A 404 -22.22 -9.19 -8.12
C MET A 404 -22.17 -9.38 -9.64
N PHE A 405 -21.23 -8.71 -10.31
CA PHE A 405 -21.03 -8.85 -11.75
C PHE A 405 -20.66 -10.28 -12.17
N GLU A 406 -19.78 -10.94 -11.40
CA GLU A 406 -19.44 -12.35 -11.60
C GLU A 406 -20.67 -13.25 -11.45
N ALA A 407 -21.48 -13.05 -10.41
CA ALA A 407 -22.67 -13.84 -10.14
C ALA A 407 -23.70 -13.74 -11.29
N GLU A 408 -23.95 -12.52 -11.81
CA GLU A 408 -24.84 -12.30 -12.96
C GLU A 408 -24.30 -12.99 -14.23
N LEU A 409 -23.00 -12.81 -14.54
CA LEU A 409 -22.40 -13.43 -15.73
C LEU A 409 -22.33 -14.96 -15.65
N CYS A 410 -22.16 -15.53 -14.46
CA CYS A 410 -22.22 -16.96 -14.25
C CYS A 410 -23.67 -17.47 -14.32
N GLY A 411 -24.65 -16.71 -13.80
CA GLY A 411 -26.07 -17.07 -13.80
C GLY A 411 -26.69 -17.09 -15.21
N LEU A 412 -26.28 -16.18 -16.08
CA LEU A 412 -26.72 -16.13 -17.48
C LEU A 412 -26.21 -17.30 -18.34
N GLY A 413 -25.19 -18.03 -17.87
CA GLY A 413 -24.39 -18.95 -18.68
C GLY A 413 -24.46 -20.40 -18.27
N SER A 414 -25.65 -21.01 -18.16
CA SER A 414 -25.83 -22.43 -17.80
C SER A 414 -25.27 -23.46 -18.82
N ARG A 415 -24.50 -23.04 -19.86
CA ARG A 415 -24.03 -23.99 -20.90
C ARG A 415 -22.80 -23.62 -21.76
N SER A 416 -21.97 -22.63 -21.41
CA SER A 416 -20.78 -22.28 -22.22
C SER A 416 -19.49 -22.43 -21.44
N GLY A 417 -18.37 -22.74 -22.12
CA GLY A 417 -17.05 -23.09 -21.59
C GLY A 417 -16.32 -22.01 -20.77
N ARG A 418 -16.99 -21.45 -19.77
CA ARG A 418 -16.51 -20.54 -18.75
C ARG A 418 -16.04 -21.31 -17.52
N TRP A 419 -15.14 -20.72 -16.73
CA TRP A 419 -14.73 -21.29 -15.45
C TRP A 419 -15.87 -21.40 -14.43
N CYS A 420 -16.97 -20.66 -14.59
CA CYS A 420 -18.18 -20.84 -13.76
C CYS A 420 -18.82 -22.24 -13.90
N ALA A 421 -18.63 -22.90 -15.04
CA ALA A 421 -19.27 -24.19 -15.34
C ALA A 421 -18.43 -25.40 -14.91
N THR A 422 -17.15 -25.20 -14.59
CA THR A 422 -16.27 -26.26 -14.11
C THR A 422 -16.39 -26.39 -12.60
N THR A 423 -17.23 -27.32 -12.15
CA THR A 423 -17.27 -27.75 -10.74
C THR A 423 -16.06 -28.64 -10.45
N THR A 424 -14.88 -28.05 -10.30
CA THR A 424 -13.68 -28.73 -9.78
C THR A 424 -12.91 -27.86 -8.83
#